data_AF-A0A8S9DPN3-F1
#
_entry.id   AF-A0A8S9DPN3-F1
#
_cell.length_a   1.000
_cell.length_b   1.000
_cell.length_c   1.000
_cell.angle_alpha   90.00
_cell.angle_beta   90.00
_cell.angle_gamma   90.00
#
_symmetry.space_group_name_H-M   'P 1'
#
loop_
_entity.id
_entity.type
_entity.pdbx_description
1 polymer ?
#
loop_
_entity_poly.entity_id
_entity_poly.type
_entity_poly.pdbx_seq_one_letter_code
_entity_poly.pdbx_strand_id
1 'polypeptide(L)'
;MKRSLLIIFVVVLVFIVLMSGCTQAIKTNTPTGIAPTSPPSSVMDGKTLLETRCTVCHTLDRVSAKKTDFAGWEKTVKRMISNGAELTSEEQTILIQYLADTYK
;
A
#
# COMPACT_ATOMS: atom_id res chain seq x y z
N MET A 1 29.64 -19.48 42.37
CA MET A 1 29.19 -18.06 42.37
C MET A 1 30.00 -17.16 41.44
N LYS A 2 31.34 -17.08 41.57
CA LYS A 2 32.19 -16.18 40.73
C LYS A 2 32.20 -16.54 39.22
N ARG A 3 32.19 -17.84 38.89
CA ARG A 3 32.17 -18.33 37.50
C ARG A 3 30.83 -18.09 36.78
N SER A 4 29.70 -18.27 37.48
CA SER A 4 28.37 -17.93 36.95
C SER A 4 28.21 -16.42 36.73
N LEU A 5 28.78 -15.59 37.60
CA LEU A 5 28.76 -14.13 37.45
C LEU A 5 29.51 -13.69 36.18
N LEU A 6 30.65 -14.33 35.88
CA LEU A 6 31.46 -14.02 34.70
C LEU A 6 30.77 -14.48 33.40
N ILE A 7 30.08 -15.63 33.42
CA ILE A 7 29.31 -16.11 32.26
C ILE A 7 28.09 -15.20 31.99
N ILE A 8 27.36 -14.79 33.03
CA ILE A 8 26.24 -13.85 32.87
C ILE A 8 26.73 -12.52 32.31
N PHE A 9 27.86 -12.01 32.79
CA PHE A 9 28.45 -10.76 32.29
C PHE A 9 28.84 -10.87 30.80
N VAL A 10 29.45 -11.99 30.38
CA VAL A 10 29.81 -12.23 28.97
C VAL A 10 28.56 -12.37 28.09
N VAL A 11 27.52 -13.07 28.55
CA VAL A 11 26.27 -13.24 27.79
C VAL A 11 25.52 -11.91 27.63
N VAL A 12 25.49 -11.07 28.68
CA VAL A 12 24.88 -9.73 28.63
C VAL A 12 25.64 -8.82 27.66
N LEU A 13 26.97 -8.85 27.67
CA LEU A 13 27.78 -8.07 26.73
C LEU A 13 27.57 -8.51 25.27
N VAL A 14 27.43 -9.80 25.01
CA VAL A 14 27.16 -10.32 23.65
C VAL A 14 25.75 -9.94 23.18
N PHE A 15 24.75 -9.94 24.06
CA PHE A 15 23.39 -9.50 23.74
C PHE A 15 23.29 -8.00 23.40
N ILE A 16 24.09 -7.15 24.07
CA ILE A 16 24.14 -5.70 23.80
C ILE A 16 24.71 -5.41 22.40
N VAL A 17 25.68 -6.21 21.93
CA VAL A 17 26.32 -6.04 20.62
C VAL A 17 25.39 -6.43 19.46
N LEU A 18 24.47 -7.38 19.69
CA LEU A 18 23.56 -7.89 18.65
C LEU A 18 22.36 -6.98 18.33
N MET A 19 22.06 -5.98 19.18
CA MET A 19 20.96 -5.02 18.96
C MET A 19 21.35 -3.76 18.18
N SER A 20 22.60 -3.63 17.73
CA SER A 20 23.03 -2.54 16.81
C SER A 20 22.94 -2.95 15.34
N GLY A 21 21.79 -3.50 14.94
CA GLY A 21 21.50 -3.90 13.56
C GLY A 21 20.75 -2.80 12.78
N CYS A 22 21.40 -2.30 11.73
CA CYS A 22 20.85 -1.57 10.57
C CYS A 22 20.53 -0.07 10.73
N THR A 23 21.56 0.77 10.79
CA THR A 23 21.48 2.13 10.26
C THR A 23 21.50 2.05 8.73
N GLN A 24 20.33 1.99 8.09
CA GLN A 24 20.24 2.16 6.65
C GLN A 24 20.56 3.62 6.31
N ALA A 25 21.64 3.81 5.55
CA ALA A 25 21.96 5.08 4.94
C ALA A 25 20.79 5.52 4.04
N ILE A 26 20.01 6.49 4.50
CA ILE A 26 19.00 7.16 3.70
C ILE A 26 19.75 7.91 2.59
N LYS A 27 19.66 7.42 1.35
CA LYS A 27 19.95 8.23 0.17
C LYS A 27 18.80 9.20 0.00
N THR A 28 18.93 10.40 0.56
CA THR A 28 18.05 11.53 0.24
C THR A 28 18.38 12.00 -1.18
N ASN A 29 17.72 11.42 -2.17
CA ASN A 29 17.57 12.07 -3.46
C ASN A 29 16.52 13.17 -3.26
N THR A 30 16.96 14.41 -3.16
CA THR A 30 16.10 15.59 -3.18
C THR A 30 15.85 15.97 -4.64
N PRO A 31 14.63 15.81 -5.20
CA PRO A 31 14.22 16.59 -6.34
C PRO A 31 13.58 17.87 -5.83
N THR A 32 14.27 18.99 -6.06
CA THR A 32 13.67 20.32 -6.01
C THR A 32 12.55 20.38 -7.06
N GLY A 33 11.30 20.40 -6.61
CA GLY A 33 10.13 20.57 -7.45
C GLY A 33 8.88 20.72 -6.59
N ILE A 34 8.35 21.93 -6.52
CA ILE A 34 7.12 22.27 -5.80
C ILE A 34 5.95 21.64 -6.58
N ALA A 35 5.55 20.44 -6.18
CA ALA A 35 4.26 19.82 -6.49
C ALA A 35 3.62 19.44 -5.15
N PRO A 36 2.28 19.38 -5.02
CA PRO A 36 1.65 18.89 -3.81
C PRO A 36 2.06 17.42 -3.61
N THR A 37 3.08 17.21 -2.77
CA THR A 37 3.54 15.90 -2.37
C THR A 37 2.45 15.30 -1.47
N SER A 38 1.49 14.62 -2.08
CA SER A 38 0.85 13.50 -1.40
C SER A 38 1.99 12.57 -0.93
N PRO A 39 2.00 12.11 0.34
CA PRO A 39 2.98 11.14 0.79
C PRO A 39 2.99 9.94 -0.15
N PRO A 40 4.10 9.18 -0.27
CA PRO A 40 4.15 8.00 -1.12
C PRO A 40 3.03 7.06 -0.70
N SER A 41 1.90 7.12 -1.41
CA SER A 41 0.82 6.17 -1.28
C SER A 41 1.44 4.86 -1.70
N SER A 42 1.62 3.95 -0.75
CA SER A 42 2.01 2.58 -1.06
C SER A 42 1.02 2.05 -2.10
N VAL A 43 1.48 1.93 -3.34
CA VAL A 43 0.62 1.59 -4.48
C VAL A 43 0.10 0.18 -4.23
N MET A 44 -1.20 0.07 -3.96
CA MET A 44 -1.88 -1.20 -3.72
C MET A 44 -2.23 -1.85 -5.05
N ASP A 45 -2.27 -3.18 -5.09
CA ASP A 45 -2.76 -3.89 -6.27
C ASP A 45 -4.28 -3.69 -6.46
N GLY A 46 -4.76 -3.98 -7.67
CA GLY A 46 -6.15 -3.72 -8.04
C GLY A 46 -7.20 -4.51 -7.24
N LYS A 47 -6.87 -5.73 -6.80
CA LYS A 47 -7.77 -6.52 -5.94
C LYS A 47 -7.87 -5.87 -4.56
N THR A 48 -6.73 -5.54 -3.97
CA THR A 48 -6.67 -4.84 -2.68
C THR A 48 -7.39 -3.49 -2.74
N LEU A 49 -7.25 -2.73 -3.83
CA LEU A 49 -8.01 -1.49 -4.04
C LEU A 49 -9.51 -1.72 -4.07
N LEU A 50 -9.96 -2.72 -4.82
CA LEU A 50 -11.39 -3.06 -4.90
C LEU A 50 -11.95 -3.42 -3.52
N GLU A 51 -11.23 -4.24 -2.76
CA GLU A 51 -11.64 -4.74 -1.45
C GLU A 51 -11.61 -3.67 -0.35
N THR A 52 -10.70 -2.70 -0.44
CA THR A 52 -10.49 -1.68 0.62
C THR A 52 -11.15 -0.34 0.33
N ARG A 53 -11.27 0.07 -0.95
CA ARG A 53 -11.82 1.37 -1.34
C ARG A 53 -13.27 1.29 -1.78
N CYS A 54 -13.66 0.20 -2.45
CA CYS A 54 -14.99 0.12 -3.08
C CYS A 54 -16.05 -0.58 -2.22
N THR A 55 -15.66 -1.15 -1.08
CA THR A 55 -16.56 -1.79 -0.10
C THR A 55 -17.05 -0.83 0.99
N VAL A 56 -16.52 0.38 1.04
CA VAL A 56 -16.83 1.39 2.07
C VAL A 56 -18.30 1.82 2.01
N CYS A 57 -18.89 1.90 0.82
CA CYS A 57 -20.26 2.40 0.63
C CYS A 57 -21.28 1.31 0.25
N HIS A 58 -20.84 0.20 -0.34
CA HIS A 58 -21.72 -0.90 -0.77
C HIS A 58 -20.93 -2.20 -1.00
N THR A 59 -21.62 -3.33 -1.12
CA THR A 59 -21.00 -4.63 -1.46
C THR A 59 -20.49 -4.66 -2.91
N LEU A 60 -19.68 -5.68 -3.24
CA LEU A 60 -19.13 -5.88 -4.59
C LEU A 60 -20.09 -6.60 -5.56
N ASP A 61 -21.33 -6.89 -5.16
CA ASP A 61 -22.29 -7.64 -5.97
C ASP A 61 -22.56 -6.97 -7.33
N ARG A 62 -22.57 -5.63 -7.35
CA ARG A 62 -22.73 -4.84 -8.58
C ARG A 62 -21.50 -4.91 -9.49
N VAL A 63 -20.32 -5.13 -8.92
CA VAL A 63 -19.07 -5.26 -9.67
C VAL A 63 -19.03 -6.65 -10.28
N SER A 64 -19.30 -7.70 -9.51
CA SER A 64 -19.28 -9.09 -9.98
C SER A 64 -20.37 -9.39 -11.01
N ALA A 65 -21.52 -8.72 -10.94
CA ALA A 65 -22.59 -8.86 -11.92
C ALA A 65 -22.34 -8.07 -13.23
N LYS A 66 -21.36 -7.17 -13.26
CA LYS A 66 -21.10 -6.31 -14.42
C LYS A 66 -19.91 -6.83 -15.22
N LYS A 67 -20.06 -6.78 -16.55
CA LYS A 67 -19.04 -7.16 -17.53
C LYS A 67 -18.90 -6.06 -18.56
N THR A 68 -17.70 -5.53 -18.74
CA THR A 68 -17.42 -4.47 -19.70
C THR A 68 -15.92 -4.35 -19.94
N ASP A 69 -15.57 -3.63 -21.00
CA ASP A 69 -14.20 -3.23 -21.29
C ASP A 69 -13.66 -2.12 -20.35
N PHE A 70 -12.40 -1.76 -20.57
CA PHE A 70 -11.70 -0.71 -19.83
C PHE A 70 -12.47 0.61 -19.83
N ALA A 71 -12.98 1.07 -20.98
CA ALA A 71 -13.70 2.33 -21.09
C ALA A 71 -15.01 2.33 -20.27
N GLY A 72 -15.73 1.20 -20.24
CA GLY A 72 -16.91 1.06 -19.40
C GLY A 72 -16.58 0.99 -17.91
N TRP A 73 -15.45 0.40 -17.52
CA TRP A 73 -14.99 0.41 -16.13
C TRP A 73 -14.49 1.78 -15.69
N GLU A 74 -13.78 2.51 -16.56
CA GLU A 74 -13.36 3.89 -16.31
C GLU A 74 -14.55 4.79 -15.98
N LYS A 75 -15.62 4.74 -16.80
CA LYS A 75 -16.87 5.47 -16.52
C LYS A 75 -17.48 5.09 -15.18
N THR A 76 -17.39 3.82 -14.80
CA THR A 76 -17.94 3.32 -13.53
C THR A 76 -17.14 3.86 -12.35
N VAL A 77 -15.81 3.77 -12.40
CA VAL A 77 -14.91 4.26 -11.35
C VAL A 77 -15.05 5.77 -11.19
N LYS A 78 -15.07 6.53 -12.30
CA LYS A 78 -15.31 7.99 -12.29
C LYS A 78 -16.63 8.36 -11.62
N ARG A 79 -17.70 7.59 -11.88
CA ARG A 79 -18.99 7.78 -11.21
C ARG A 79 -18.88 7.53 -9.70
N MET A 80 -18.14 6.52 -9.25
CA MET A 80 -17.96 6.27 -7.82
C MET A 80 -17.13 7.36 -7.14
N ILE A 81 -16.12 7.90 -7.82
CA ILE A 81 -15.36 9.06 -7.33
C ILE A 81 -16.27 10.28 -7.18
N SER A 82 -17.14 10.54 -8.16
CA SER A 82 -18.15 11.60 -8.05
C SER A 82 -19.13 11.38 -6.89
N ASN A 83 -19.28 10.14 -6.40
CA ASN A 83 -20.08 9.80 -5.23
C ASN A 83 -19.28 9.80 -3.92
N GLY A 84 -17.99 10.17 -3.96
CA GLY A 84 -17.14 10.29 -2.77
C GLY A 84 -16.11 9.17 -2.60
N ALA A 85 -15.93 8.26 -3.57
CA ALA A 85 -14.83 7.30 -3.50
C ALA A 85 -13.48 8.02 -3.63
N GLU A 86 -12.60 7.81 -2.66
CA GLU A 86 -11.27 8.43 -2.64
C GLU A 86 -10.23 7.49 -3.27
N LEU A 87 -9.76 7.88 -4.46
CA LEU A 87 -8.71 7.19 -5.20
C LEU A 87 -7.77 8.23 -5.83
N THR A 88 -6.46 8.05 -5.64
CA THR A 88 -5.45 8.78 -6.40
C THR A 88 -5.51 8.43 -7.89
N SER A 89 -4.97 9.29 -8.76
CA SER A 89 -4.96 9.03 -10.21
C SER A 89 -4.26 7.71 -10.59
N GLU A 90 -3.25 7.32 -9.82
CA GLU A 90 -2.53 6.06 -10.00
C GLU A 90 -3.39 4.86 -9.58
N GLU A 91 -3.99 4.91 -8.38
CA GLU A 91 -4.92 3.87 -7.90
C GLU A 91 -6.12 3.69 -8.85
N GLN A 92 -6.65 4.77 -9.42
CA GLN A 92 -7.72 4.71 -10.42
C GLN A 92 -7.32 3.87 -11.63
N THR A 93 -6.14 4.15 -12.18
CA THR A 93 -5.63 3.44 -13.37
C THR A 93 -5.45 1.96 -13.09
N ILE A 94 -4.86 1.62 -11.95
CA ILE A 94 -4.65 0.23 -11.51
C ILE A 94 -5.97 -0.50 -11.29
N LEU A 95 -6.93 0.14 -10.62
CA LEU A 95 -8.24 -0.44 -10.36
C LEU A 95 -9.01 -0.68 -11.65
N ILE A 96 -9.03 0.30 -12.57
CA ILE A 96 -9.74 0.16 -13.86
C ILE A 96 -9.13 -0.98 -14.68
N GLN A 97 -7.80 -1.08 -14.74
CA GLN A 97 -7.12 -2.16 -15.43
C GLN A 97 -7.49 -3.52 -14.83
N TYR A 98 -7.41 -3.65 -13.50
CA TYR A 98 -7.78 -4.88 -12.80
C TYR A 98 -9.24 -5.29 -13.06
N LEU A 99 -10.16 -4.33 -13.00
CA LEU A 99 -11.58 -4.57 -13.26
C LEU A 99 -11.81 -5.04 -14.70
N ALA A 100 -11.16 -4.37 -15.66
CA ALA A 100 -11.22 -4.74 -17.07
C ALA A 100 -10.61 -6.11 -17.33
N ASP A 101 -9.57 -6.51 -16.59
CA ASP A 101 -8.95 -7.82 -16.75
C ASP A 101 -9.75 -8.96 -16.11
N THR A 102 -10.39 -8.68 -14.99
CA THR A 102 -11.10 -9.68 -14.17
C THR A 102 -12.56 -9.86 -14.58
N TYR A 103 -13.24 -8.77 -14.96
CA TYR A 103 -14.69 -8.74 -15.21
C TYR A 103 -15.03 -8.39 -16.66
N LYS A 104 -14.62 -9.28 -17.58
CA LYS A 104 -14.89 -9.23 -19.04
C LYS A 104 -16.21 -9.90 -19.42
#